data_AF-A0A6I6SIB3-F1
#
_entry.id   AF-A0A6I6SIB3-F1
#
_cell.length_a   1.000
_cell.length_b   1.000
_cell.length_c   1.000
_cell.angle_alpha   90.00
_cell.angle_beta   90.00
_cell.angle_gamma   90.00
#
_symmetry.space_group_name_H-M   'P 1'
#
loop_
_entity.id
_entity.type
_entity.pdbx_description
1 polymer ?
#
loop_
_entity_poly.entity_id
_entity_poly.type
_entity_poly.pdbx_seq_one_letter_code
_entity_poly.pdbx_strand_id
1 'polypeptide(L)'
;MPPERYEEWRDVQHWFDQHYGSRQLLISEARPRLSVDSPALQFQAVWFGDNPYVVDARGERLYPGAPLQEGWVLAEIAEGRVTVRRDGTEFSLTL
;
A
#
# COMPACT_ATOMS: atom_id res chain seq x y z
N MET A 1 -7.67 -7.49 -5.39
CA MET A 1 -8.01 -6.35 -6.28
C MET A 1 -7.95 -5.04 -5.50
N PRO A 2 -7.45 -3.90 -6.03
CA PRO A 2 -7.53 -2.61 -5.32
C PRO A 2 -8.96 -2.32 -4.82
N PRO A 3 -9.16 -1.67 -3.66
CA PRO A 3 -10.48 -1.48 -3.06
C PRO A 3 -11.49 -0.83 -4.00
N GLU A 4 -11.10 0.24 -4.69
CA GLU A 4 -11.92 0.94 -5.69
C GLU A 4 -12.43 0.03 -6.81
N ARG A 5 -11.55 -0.80 -7.37
CA ARG A 5 -11.89 -1.75 -8.44
C ARG A 5 -12.74 -2.91 -7.92
N TYR A 6 -12.60 -3.25 -6.62
CA TYR A 6 -13.43 -4.27 -5.99
C TYR A 6 -14.87 -3.80 -5.77
N GLU A 7 -15.08 -2.52 -5.47
CA GLU A 7 -16.42 -1.92 -5.44
C GLU A 7 -17.07 -1.96 -6.83
N GLU A 8 -16.35 -1.54 -7.88
CA GLU A 8 -16.85 -1.65 -9.27
C GLU A 8 -17.21 -3.10 -9.64
N TRP A 9 -16.37 -4.07 -9.25
CA TRP A 9 -16.65 -5.48 -9.47
C TRP A 9 -17.90 -5.95 -8.72
N ARG A 10 -18.11 -5.46 -7.49
CA ARG A 10 -19.29 -5.80 -6.68
C ARG A 10 -20.57 -5.31 -7.35
N ASP A 11 -20.55 -4.12 -7.96
CA ASP A 11 -21.69 -3.59 -8.71
C ASP A 11 -22.02 -4.47 -9.93
N VAL A 12 -21.00 -4.95 -10.64
CA VAL A 12 -21.17 -5.89 -11.76
C VAL A 12 -21.78 -7.21 -11.29
N GLN A 13 -21.33 -7.76 -10.16
CA GLN A 13 -21.93 -8.98 -9.59
C GLN A 13 -23.40 -8.76 -9.23
N HIS A 14 -23.70 -7.65 -8.55
CA HIS A 14 -25.08 -7.33 -8.18
C HIS A 14 -25.99 -7.16 -9.40
N TRP A 15 -25.50 -6.53 -10.47
CA TRP A 15 -26.24 -6.42 -11.72
C TRP A 15 -26.50 -7.79 -12.35
N PHE A 16 -25.48 -8.67 -12.37
CA PHE A 16 -25.59 -10.02 -12.92
C PHE A 16 -26.61 -10.85 -12.15
N ASP A 17 -26.52 -10.85 -10.82
CA ASP A 17 -27.41 -11.63 -9.96
C ASP A 17 -28.87 -11.19 -10.11
N GLN A 18 -29.12 -9.89 -10.27
CA GLN A 18 -30.46 -9.36 -10.54
C GLN A 18 -31.05 -9.83 -11.88
N HIS A 19 -30.23 -9.91 -12.93
CA HIS A 19 -30.71 -10.24 -14.28
C HIS A 19 -30.76 -11.75 -14.54
N TYR A 20 -29.84 -12.52 -13.94
CA TYR A 20 -29.61 -13.92 -14.30
C TYR A 20 -29.54 -14.87 -13.11
N GLY A 21 -29.48 -14.37 -11.87
CA GLY A 21 -29.26 -15.16 -10.65
C GLY A 21 -30.31 -16.22 -10.33
N SER A 22 -31.49 -16.15 -10.96
CA SER A 22 -32.53 -17.19 -10.86
C SER A 22 -32.25 -18.43 -11.71
N ARG A 23 -31.35 -18.34 -12.70
CA ARG A 23 -31.05 -19.41 -13.66
C ARG A 23 -29.57 -19.77 -13.74
N GLN A 24 -28.69 -18.82 -13.47
CA GLN A 24 -27.25 -18.97 -13.60
C GLN A 24 -26.57 -18.36 -12.38
N LEU A 25 -25.65 -19.11 -11.78
CA LEU A 25 -24.85 -18.65 -10.65
C LEU A 25 -23.50 -18.13 -11.13
N LEU A 26 -23.15 -16.91 -10.74
CA LEU A 26 -21.81 -16.37 -10.92
C LEU A 26 -20.95 -16.75 -9.70
N ILE A 27 -19.98 -17.65 -9.91
CA ILE A 27 -18.99 -17.97 -8.88
C ILE A 27 -17.82 -16.99 -9.05
N SER A 28 -17.59 -16.16 -8.03
CA SER A 28 -16.45 -15.23 -8.00
C SER A 28 -15.52 -15.48 -6.84
N GLU A 29 -14.26 -15.66 -7.16
CA GLU A 29 -13.15 -15.69 -6.20
C GLU A 29 -12.50 -14.32 -6.03
N ALA A 30 -13.07 -13.27 -6.63
CA ALA A 30 -12.57 -11.93 -6.44
C ALA A 30 -12.63 -11.58 -4.95
N ARG A 31 -11.51 -11.05 -4.46
CA ARG A 31 -11.38 -10.53 -3.11
C ARG A 31 -10.76 -9.13 -3.21
N PRO A 32 -11.17 -8.19 -2.33
CA PRO A 32 -10.42 -6.97 -2.18
C PRO A 32 -9.02 -7.41 -1.74
N ARG A 33 -8.01 -6.79 -2.32
CA ARG A 33 -6.67 -6.87 -1.77
C ARG A 33 -6.84 -6.14 -0.44
N LEU A 34 -6.90 -6.91 0.65
CA LEU A 34 -6.60 -6.37 1.96
C LEU A 34 -5.31 -5.59 1.74
N SER A 35 -5.33 -4.28 1.98
CA SER A 35 -4.11 -3.47 1.94
C SER A 35 -3.13 -4.20 2.84
N VAL A 36 -2.21 -4.95 2.22
CA VAL A 36 -1.27 -5.79 2.95
C VAL A 36 -0.50 -4.82 3.79
N ASP A 37 -0.75 -4.87 5.11
CA ASP A 37 -0.09 -4.12 6.16
C ASP A 37 0.56 -2.85 5.65
N SER A 38 -0.25 -1.84 5.26
CA SER A 38 0.34 -0.51 5.03
C SER A 38 1.06 -0.18 6.32
N PRO A 39 2.39 -0.13 6.32
CA PRO A 39 3.13 -0.18 7.56
C PRO A 39 2.78 1.10 8.31
N ALA A 40 2.57 1.01 9.62
CA ALA A 40 2.22 2.16 10.47
C ALA A 40 3.44 3.08 10.68
N LEU A 41 4.12 3.42 9.59
CA LEU A 41 5.29 4.28 9.55
C LEU A 41 4.81 5.73 9.62
N GLN A 42 5.24 6.41 10.67
CA GLN A 42 5.00 7.83 10.85
C GLN A 42 6.30 8.57 10.60
N PHE A 43 6.34 9.31 9.49
CA PHE A 43 7.40 10.26 9.20
C PHE A 43 6.87 11.67 9.46
N GLN A 44 7.64 12.47 10.19
CA GLN A 44 7.31 13.88 10.42
C GLN A 44 7.68 14.74 9.21
N ALA A 45 8.74 14.39 8.51
CA ALA A 45 9.22 15.12 7.34
C ALA A 45 10.04 14.21 6.41
N VAL A 46 10.13 14.60 5.15
CA VAL A 46 10.94 13.93 4.12
C VAL A 46 11.73 14.98 3.36
N TRP A 47 13.02 14.70 3.16
CA TRP A 47 13.94 15.54 2.41
C TRP A 47 14.45 14.80 1.17
N PHE A 48 14.26 15.40 -0.01
CA PHE A 48 14.58 14.81 -1.32
C PHE A 48 15.85 15.35 -1.98
N GLY A 49 16.66 16.15 -1.28
CA GLY A 49 17.90 16.70 -1.85
C GLY A 49 19.01 15.66 -2.06
N ASP A 50 20.22 16.12 -2.36
CA ASP A 50 21.39 15.27 -2.74
C ASP A 50 21.73 14.14 -1.76
N ASN A 51 21.36 14.28 -0.49
CA ASN A 51 21.46 13.23 0.51
C ASN A 51 20.08 13.06 1.17
N PRO A 52 19.20 12.23 0.60
CA PRO A 52 17.81 12.19 1.02
C PRO A 52 17.65 11.45 2.35
N TYR A 53 16.71 11.91 3.17
CA TYR A 53 16.42 11.34 4.48
C TYR A 53 14.97 11.59 4.91
N VAL A 54 14.48 10.79 5.85
CA VAL A 54 13.23 11.03 6.57
C VAL A 54 13.51 11.43 8.01
N VAL A 55 12.57 12.14 8.62
CA VAL A 55 12.55 12.40 10.06
C VAL A 55 11.47 11.53 10.69
N ASP A 56 11.84 10.67 11.64
CA ASP A 56 10.91 9.77 12.30
C ASP A 56 10.05 10.49 13.35
N ALA A 57 9.13 9.75 13.99
CA ALA A 57 8.28 10.28 15.06
C ALA A 57 9.03 10.82 16.29
N ARG A 58 10.31 10.50 16.45
CA ARG A 58 11.19 10.97 17.53
C ARG A 58 12.06 12.16 17.12
N GLY A 59 12.03 12.55 15.85
CA GLY A 59 12.87 13.61 15.31
C GLY A 59 14.23 13.12 14.80
N GLU A 60 14.46 11.81 14.73
CA GLU A 60 15.71 11.22 14.25
C GLU A 60 15.75 11.20 12.72
N ARG A 61 16.93 11.50 12.16
CA ARG A 61 17.16 11.45 10.71
C ARG A 61 17.53 10.04 10.30
N LEU A 62 16.74 9.45 9.41
CA LEU A 62 16.96 8.12 8.88
C LEU A 62 17.24 8.18 7.39
N TYR A 63 18.28 7.47 6.97
CA TYR A 63 18.77 7.42 5.59
C TYR A 63 18.44 6.05 4.97
N PRO A 64 18.41 5.92 3.64
CA PRO A 64 18.28 4.62 2.97
C PRO A 64 19.24 3.56 3.57
N GLY A 65 18.69 2.38 3.85
CA GLY A 65 19.32 1.30 4.62
C GLY A 65 18.99 1.29 6.11
N ALA A 66 18.41 2.35 6.67
CA ALA A 66 18.06 2.42 8.08
C ALA A 66 16.92 1.45 8.45
N PRO A 67 17.02 0.75 9.60
CA PRO A 67 15.93 -0.05 10.12
C PRO A 67 14.80 0.84 10.63
N LEU A 68 13.57 0.40 10.41
CA LEU A 68 12.33 1.02 10.85
C LEU A 68 11.60 0.07 11.83
N GLN A 69 10.38 0.45 12.22
CA GLN A 69 9.53 -0.38 13.08
C GLN A 69 9.12 -1.68 12.35
N GLU A 70 8.82 -2.72 13.12
CA GLU A 70 8.25 -3.99 12.61
C GLU A 70 9.08 -4.68 11.51
N GLY A 71 10.41 -4.50 11.54
CA GLY A 71 11.32 -5.14 10.60
C GLY A 71 11.35 -4.50 9.20
N TRP A 72 10.69 -3.37 9.01
CA TRP A 72 10.81 -2.58 7.79
C TRP A 72 12.19 -1.93 7.70
N VAL A 73 12.65 -1.73 6.48
CA VAL A 73 13.89 -1.01 6.19
C VAL A 73 13.57 0.07 5.18
N LEU A 74 14.09 1.27 5.41
CA LEU A 74 14.01 2.37 4.46
C LEU A 74 14.84 1.98 3.22
N ALA A 75 14.20 1.72 2.08
CA ALA A 75 14.87 1.22 0.89
C ALA A 75 15.37 2.38 0.02
N GLU A 76 14.51 3.36 -0.25
CA GLU A 76 14.82 4.46 -1.16
C GLU A 76 13.95 5.69 -0.85
N ILE A 77 14.48 6.88 -1.18
CA ILE A 77 13.74 8.13 -1.20
C ILE A 77 14.06 8.82 -2.52
N ALA A 78 13.10 8.84 -3.44
CA ALA A 78 13.29 9.38 -4.79
C ALA A 78 11.95 9.85 -5.36
N GLU A 79 11.98 10.82 -6.27
CA GLU A 79 10.81 11.21 -7.09
C GLU A 79 9.52 11.51 -6.29
N GLY A 80 9.62 12.14 -5.11
CA GLY A 80 8.45 12.41 -4.27
C GLY A 80 7.89 11.19 -3.54
N ARG A 81 8.64 10.10 -3.49
CA ARG A 81 8.24 8.82 -2.91
C ARG A 81 9.27 8.31 -1.90
N VAL A 82 8.75 7.64 -0.87
CA VAL A 82 9.54 6.88 0.10
C VAL A 82 9.19 5.41 -0.07
N THR A 83 10.20 4.59 -0.36
CA THR A 83 10.05 3.13 -0.48
C THR A 83 10.63 2.44 0.73
N VAL A 84 9.88 1.47 1.27
CA VAL A 84 10.28 0.63 2.39
C VAL A 84 10.14 -0.84 2.02
N ARG A 85 11.00 -1.67 2.61
CA ARG A 85 11.07 -3.11 2.30
C ARG A 85 11.06 -3.95 3.57
N ARG A 86 10.34 -5.06 3.54
CA ARG A 86 10.34 -6.12 4.57
C ARG A 86 10.19 -7.48 3.89
N ASP A 87 11.11 -8.41 4.15
CA ASP A 87 11.05 -9.79 3.67
C ASP A 87 10.71 -9.97 2.17
N GLY A 88 11.26 -9.10 1.32
CA GLY A 88 11.04 -9.12 -0.13
C GLY A 88 9.72 -8.48 -0.60
N THR A 89 8.92 -7.94 0.33
CA THR A 89 7.77 -7.08 0.05
C THR A 89 8.21 -5.62 0.09
N GLU A 90 7.83 -4.84 -0.92
CA GLU A 90 8.08 -3.41 -0.99
C GLU A 90 6.77 -2.63 -0.90
N PHE A 91 6.83 -1.50 -0.20
CA PHE A 91 5.74 -0.56 -0.09
C PHE A 91 6.26 0.86 -0.34
N SER A 92 5.49 1.65 -1.07
CA SER A 92 5.87 3.02 -1.40
C SER A 92 4.81 4.01 -0.92
N LEU A 93 5.23 4.96 -0.09
CA LEU A 93 4.43 6.13 0.24
C LEU A 93 4.73 7.23 -0.78
N THR A 94 3.67 7.77 -1.38
CA THR A 94 3.76 8.97 -2.24
C THR A 94 3.31 10.17 -1.41
N LEU A 95 4.07 11.28 -1.48
CA LEU A 95 3.86 12.49 -0.67
C LEU A 95 3.26 13.64 -1.49
#